data_AF-A0A7S3B2P6-F1
#
_entry.id   AF-A0A7S3B2P6-F1
#
_cell.length_a   1.000
_cell.length_b   1.000
_cell.length_c   1.000
_cell.angle_alpha   90.00
_cell.angle_beta   90.00
_cell.angle_gamma   90.00
#
_symmetry.space_group_name_H-M   'P 1'
#
loop_
_entity.id
_entity.type
_entity.pdbx_description
1 polymer ?
#
loop_
_entity_poly.entity_id
_entity_poly.type
_entity_poly.pdbx_seq_one_letter_code
_entity_poly.pdbx_strand_id
1 'polypeptide(L)'
;MHIFRANGFPDPNTPYLFNGDFVDRGTKSVEVMLALFALHQLHPGAVMLNRGNHEERSVYLVHGFELECKCKYDHAMVELFGKAFDRLALATIVNKKVLVLHGGVDDELTMEQLRGVARHEYVMCTAAMAGAGFVHPTMRAKMAEMKQRAAQFQPVTTALWSDPMRRAGVVPNKERGAGSLFGPDVAERFLKRHGFELLIRSHEQVFDGVAWPF
;
A
#
# COMPACT_ATOMS: atom_id res chain seq x y z
N MET A 1 -3.41 -17.96 13.40
CA MET A 1 -4.17 -16.72 13.17
C MET A 1 -5.64 -16.95 13.50
N HIS A 2 -6.30 -16.02 14.21
CA HIS A 2 -7.71 -16.15 14.58
C HIS A 2 -8.65 -16.10 13.36
N ILE A 3 -8.31 -15.28 12.35
CA ILE A 3 -9.09 -15.12 11.10
C ILE A 3 -9.42 -16.47 10.46
N PHE A 4 -8.44 -17.37 10.33
CA PHE A 4 -8.66 -18.70 9.72
C PHE A 4 -9.46 -19.66 10.61
N ARG A 5 -9.39 -19.50 11.94
CA ARG A 5 -10.22 -20.31 12.84
C ARG A 5 -11.70 -19.91 12.75
N ALA A 6 -11.97 -18.63 12.54
CA ALA A 6 -13.33 -18.11 12.43
C ALA A 6 -13.95 -18.33 11.04
N ASN A 7 -13.14 -18.29 9.98
CA ASN A 7 -13.63 -18.24 8.59
C ASN A 7 -13.24 -19.46 7.73
N GLY A 8 -12.46 -20.40 8.27
CA GLY A 8 -11.89 -21.52 7.52
C GLY A 8 -10.43 -21.29 7.14
N PHE A 9 -9.70 -22.37 6.91
CA PHE A 9 -8.34 -22.26 6.36
C PHE A 9 -8.40 -22.02 4.85
N PRO A 10 -7.39 -21.33 4.27
CA PRO A 10 -7.38 -21.07 2.83
C PRO A 10 -7.36 -22.36 2.01
N ASP A 11 -8.27 -22.46 1.04
CA ASP A 11 -8.34 -23.51 0.04
C ASP A 11 -8.98 -22.95 -1.24
N PRO A 12 -9.03 -23.68 -2.38
CA PRO A 12 -9.61 -23.17 -3.62
C PRO A 12 -11.08 -22.71 -3.53
N ASN A 13 -11.85 -23.20 -2.56
CA ASN A 13 -13.24 -22.80 -2.29
C ASN A 13 -13.33 -21.68 -1.24
N THR A 14 -12.28 -21.46 -0.46
CA THR A 14 -12.19 -20.41 0.56
C THR A 14 -10.98 -19.49 0.31
N PRO A 15 -11.00 -18.67 -0.77
CA PRO A 15 -9.90 -17.77 -1.06
C PRO A 15 -9.88 -16.54 -0.14
N TYR A 16 -8.68 -16.10 0.20
CA TYR A 16 -8.40 -14.89 0.97
C TYR A 16 -7.64 -13.88 0.15
N LEU A 17 -8.08 -12.63 0.23
CA LEU A 17 -7.31 -11.46 -0.20
C LEU A 17 -6.95 -10.65 1.04
N PHE A 18 -5.67 -10.56 1.36
CA PHE A 18 -5.16 -9.70 2.41
C PHE A 18 -4.65 -8.40 1.80
N ASN A 19 -5.13 -7.27 2.31
CA ASN A 19 -4.96 -5.97 1.67
C ASN A 19 -3.90 -5.08 2.36
N GLY A 20 -2.69 -5.61 2.54
CA GLY A 20 -1.53 -4.88 3.07
C GLY A 20 -1.50 -4.70 4.60
N ASP A 21 -0.41 -4.06 5.07
CA ASP A 21 -0.11 -3.76 6.47
C ASP A 21 -0.05 -5.00 7.36
N PHE A 22 0.86 -5.89 6.99
CA PHE A 22 1.14 -7.14 7.69
C PHE A 22 2.17 -6.97 8.81
N VAL A 23 2.99 -5.93 8.72
CA VAL A 23 4.13 -5.68 9.60
C VAL A 23 4.02 -4.35 10.35
N ASP A 24 4.94 -4.17 11.30
CA ASP A 24 5.01 -3.06 12.25
C ASP A 24 3.88 -3.03 13.29
N ARG A 25 4.09 -2.19 14.33
CA ARG A 25 3.19 -1.95 15.48
C ARG A 25 2.95 -3.16 16.40
N GLY A 26 2.76 -4.35 15.84
CA GLY A 26 2.72 -5.63 16.55
C GLY A 26 4.10 -6.22 16.79
N THR A 27 4.17 -7.28 17.59
CA THR A 27 5.42 -7.99 17.96
C THR A 27 5.59 -9.35 17.27
N LYS A 28 4.69 -9.65 16.32
CA LYS A 28 4.55 -10.96 15.65
C LYS A 28 4.50 -10.82 14.12
N SER A 29 5.02 -9.72 13.60
CA SER A 29 5.04 -9.40 12.18
C SER A 29 5.78 -10.47 11.37
N VAL A 30 6.90 -10.97 11.89
CA VAL A 30 7.71 -12.00 11.21
C VAL A 30 6.93 -13.32 11.10
N GLU A 31 6.30 -13.77 12.19
CA GLU A 31 5.49 -14.98 12.19
C GLU A 31 4.25 -14.84 11.28
N VAL A 32 3.63 -13.65 11.25
CA VAL A 32 2.52 -13.32 10.34
C VAL A 32 2.96 -13.46 8.90
N MET A 33 4.06 -12.84 8.51
CA MET A 33 4.55 -12.88 7.13
C MET A 33 4.98 -14.27 6.68
N LEU A 34 5.72 -15.00 7.52
CA LEU A 34 6.14 -16.37 7.21
C LEU A 34 4.93 -17.29 7.03
N ALA A 35 3.90 -17.16 7.87
CA ALA A 35 2.67 -17.92 7.74
C ALA A 35 1.92 -17.59 6.44
N LEU A 36 1.76 -16.31 6.11
CA LEU A 36 1.07 -15.88 4.88
C LEU A 36 1.83 -16.30 3.62
N PHE A 37 3.16 -16.17 3.60
CA PHE A 37 3.98 -16.65 2.49
C PHE A 37 3.91 -18.17 2.32
N ALA A 38 3.96 -18.94 3.42
CA ALA A 38 3.79 -20.38 3.37
C ALA A 38 2.42 -20.77 2.81
N LEU A 39 1.34 -20.11 3.26
CA LEU A 39 -0.02 -20.38 2.77
C LEU A 39 -0.21 -19.94 1.29
N HIS A 40 0.39 -18.82 0.88
CA HIS A 40 0.40 -18.37 -0.51
C HIS A 40 1.08 -19.39 -1.44
N GLN A 41 2.16 -20.02 -0.98
CA GLN A 41 2.84 -21.07 -1.73
C GLN A 41 2.10 -22.41 -1.70
N LEU A 42 1.53 -22.79 -0.55
CA LEU A 42 0.84 -24.07 -0.36
C LEU A 42 -0.51 -24.12 -1.07
N HIS A 43 -1.20 -22.98 -1.17
CA HIS A 43 -2.49 -22.86 -1.84
C HIS A 43 -2.47 -21.75 -2.91
N PRO A 44 -1.80 -21.99 -4.06
CA PRO A 44 -1.75 -21.01 -5.14
C PRO A 44 -3.15 -20.57 -5.57
N GLY A 45 -3.37 -19.25 -5.61
CA GLY A 45 -4.66 -18.65 -5.94
C GLY A 45 -5.65 -18.54 -4.76
N ALA A 46 -5.45 -19.25 -3.66
CA ALA A 46 -6.31 -19.16 -2.48
C ALA A 46 -5.84 -18.13 -1.45
N VAL A 47 -4.57 -17.71 -1.45
CA VAL A 47 -4.11 -16.57 -0.65
C VAL A 47 -3.50 -15.55 -1.59
N MET A 48 -4.07 -14.35 -1.61
CA MET A 48 -3.61 -13.21 -2.41
C MET A 48 -3.19 -12.09 -1.46
N LEU A 49 -2.07 -11.44 -1.78
CA LEU A 49 -1.47 -10.42 -0.92
C LEU A 49 -1.28 -9.14 -1.73
N ASN A 50 -2.00 -8.08 -1.36
CA ASN A 50 -1.66 -6.73 -1.81
C ASN A 50 -0.62 -6.12 -0.86
N ARG A 51 0.17 -5.16 -1.35
CA ARG A 51 1.12 -4.35 -0.61
C ARG A 51 0.37 -3.29 0.20
N GLY A 52 0.73 -3.09 1.46
CA GLY A 52 0.37 -1.93 2.26
C GLY A 52 1.50 -0.90 2.33
N ASN A 53 1.25 0.22 2.99
CA ASN A 53 2.30 1.22 3.16
C ASN A 53 3.36 0.77 4.19
N HIS A 54 3.02 -0.12 5.11
CA HIS A 54 3.97 -0.71 6.06
C HIS A 54 4.94 -1.71 5.43
N GLU A 55 4.65 -2.22 4.23
CA GLU A 55 5.61 -3.01 3.45
C GLU A 55 6.56 -2.14 2.59
N GLU A 56 6.69 -0.85 2.91
CA GLU A 56 7.67 0.07 2.32
C GLU A 56 8.88 0.24 3.25
N ARG A 57 10.08 0.28 2.66
CA ARG A 57 11.35 0.25 3.40
C ARG A 57 11.51 1.40 4.38
N SER A 58 11.24 2.63 3.98
CA SER A 58 11.32 3.77 4.89
C SER A 58 10.35 3.64 6.08
N VAL A 59 9.21 2.95 5.91
CA VAL A 59 8.23 2.71 7.00
C VAL A 59 8.72 1.63 7.96
N TYR A 60 9.00 0.42 7.47
CA TYR A 60 9.31 -0.70 8.37
C TYR A 60 10.67 -0.58 9.09
N LEU A 61 11.57 0.27 8.60
CA LEU A 61 12.84 0.58 9.26
C LEU A 61 12.66 1.44 10.53
N VAL A 62 11.55 2.18 10.64
CA VAL A 62 11.32 3.10 11.77
C VAL A 62 10.12 2.72 12.64
N HIS A 63 9.29 1.76 12.21
CA HIS A 63 8.04 1.40 12.89
C HIS A 63 8.04 0.01 13.57
N GLY A 64 9.18 -0.69 13.58
CA GLY A 64 9.47 -1.78 14.51
C GLY A 64 9.77 -3.13 13.85
N PHE A 65 9.34 -3.36 12.61
CA PHE A 65 9.55 -4.64 11.94
C PHE A 65 11.03 -4.97 11.73
N GLU A 66 11.86 -3.98 11.37
CA GLU A 66 13.31 -4.20 11.24
C GLU A 66 13.90 -4.72 12.54
N LEU A 67 13.56 -4.08 13.67
CA LEU A 67 14.03 -4.48 14.98
C LEU A 67 13.54 -5.89 15.33
N GLU A 68 12.25 -6.17 15.12
CA GLU A 68 11.67 -7.49 15.36
C GLU A 68 12.40 -8.58 14.55
N CYS A 69 12.63 -8.33 13.26
CA CYS A 69 13.29 -9.24 12.34
C CYS A 69 14.74 -9.49 12.75
N LYS A 70 15.50 -8.44 13.09
CA LYS A 70 16.88 -8.58 13.58
C LYS A 70 16.99 -9.30 14.92
N CYS A 71 16.02 -9.12 15.81
CA CYS A 71 16.01 -9.81 17.11
C CYS A 71 15.69 -11.30 16.98
N LYS A 72 14.84 -11.69 16.02
CA LYS A 72 14.42 -13.09 15.81
C LYS A 72 15.32 -13.84 14.82
N TYR A 73 15.92 -13.12 13.89
CA TYR A 73 16.76 -13.64 12.81
C TYR A 73 18.02 -12.76 12.68
N ASP A 74 18.22 -12.10 11.53
CA ASP A 74 19.41 -11.33 11.23
C ASP A 74 19.11 -10.24 10.18
N HIS A 75 20.16 -9.49 9.78
CA HIS A 75 20.05 -8.46 8.74
C HIS A 75 19.71 -9.04 7.36
N ALA A 76 20.19 -10.25 7.04
CA ALA A 76 19.91 -10.88 5.75
C ALA A 76 18.41 -11.16 5.59
N MET A 77 17.74 -11.56 6.68
CA MET A 77 16.30 -11.74 6.69
C MET A 77 15.53 -10.44 6.41
N VAL A 78 15.98 -9.29 6.96
CA VAL A 78 15.39 -7.97 6.66
C VAL A 78 15.46 -7.67 5.16
N GLU A 79 16.62 -7.92 4.53
CA GLU A 79 16.79 -7.71 3.10
C GLU A 79 15.91 -8.64 2.26
N LEU A 80 15.75 -9.90 2.67
CA LEU A 80 14.87 -10.86 2.00
C LEU A 80 13.40 -10.44 2.07
N PHE A 81 12.93 -10.00 3.25
CA PHE A 81 11.59 -9.45 3.38
C PHE A 81 11.40 -8.21 2.50
N GLY A 82 12.36 -7.29 2.49
CA GLY A 82 12.31 -6.11 1.61
C GLY A 82 12.14 -6.49 0.14
N LYS A 83 12.96 -7.43 -0.35
CA LYS A 83 12.85 -7.94 -1.73
C LYS A 83 11.49 -8.61 -2.00
N ALA A 84 10.92 -9.31 -1.02
CA ALA A 84 9.60 -9.91 -1.16
C ALA A 84 8.49 -8.86 -1.20
N PHE A 85 8.54 -7.87 -0.31
CA PHE A 85 7.58 -6.76 -0.24
C PHE A 85 7.53 -5.95 -1.53
N ASP A 86 8.68 -5.71 -2.17
CA ASP A 86 8.79 -5.02 -3.46
C ASP A 86 8.08 -5.75 -4.61
N ARG A 87 7.70 -7.03 -4.43
CA ARG A 87 6.98 -7.82 -5.44
C ARG A 87 5.48 -7.92 -5.21
N LEU A 88 4.98 -7.56 -4.03
CA LEU A 88 3.55 -7.61 -3.69
C LEU A 88 2.70 -6.81 -4.70
N ALA A 89 1.47 -7.27 -4.92
CA ALA A 89 0.55 -6.60 -5.85
C ALA A 89 0.11 -5.25 -5.27
N LEU A 90 -0.07 -4.22 -6.11
CA LEU A 90 -0.56 -2.92 -5.64
C LEU A 90 -2.08 -2.86 -5.51
N ALA A 91 -2.78 -3.67 -6.30
CA ALA A 91 -4.22 -3.75 -6.32
C ALA A 91 -4.65 -5.12 -6.86
N THR A 92 -5.86 -5.54 -6.47
CA THR A 92 -6.53 -6.74 -6.95
C THR A 92 -7.90 -6.36 -7.50
N ILE A 93 -8.31 -6.97 -8.61
CA ILE A 93 -9.64 -6.77 -9.19
C ILE A 93 -10.44 -8.06 -9.00
N VAL A 94 -11.55 -7.98 -8.26
CA VAL A 94 -12.45 -9.11 -8.01
C VAL A 94 -13.63 -9.04 -8.97
N ASN A 95 -13.90 -10.16 -9.65
CA ASN A 95 -15.00 -10.32 -10.61
C ASN A 95 -15.11 -9.23 -11.67
N LYS A 96 -13.98 -8.61 -12.04
CA LYS A 96 -13.89 -7.47 -12.99
C LYS A 96 -14.66 -6.21 -12.55
N LYS A 97 -15.21 -6.16 -11.33
CA LYS A 97 -16.13 -5.12 -10.87
C LYS A 97 -15.69 -4.43 -9.58
N VAL A 98 -14.96 -5.13 -8.72
CA VAL A 98 -14.52 -4.58 -7.43
C VAL A 98 -13.03 -4.34 -7.48
N LEU A 99 -12.61 -3.11 -7.26
CA LEU A 99 -11.20 -2.75 -7.09
C LEU A 99 -10.84 -2.82 -5.60
N VAL A 100 -9.76 -3.52 -5.28
CA VAL A 100 -9.20 -3.60 -3.95
C VAL A 100 -7.78 -3.08 -3.97
N LEU A 101 -7.49 -2.02 -3.21
CA LEU A 101 -6.16 -1.46 -3.01
C LEU A 101 -6.01 -0.98 -1.57
N HIS A 102 -4.79 -0.75 -1.09
CA HIS A 102 -4.57 -0.50 0.33
C HIS A 102 -5.05 0.90 0.77
N GLY A 103 -4.53 1.94 0.13
CA GLY A 103 -4.83 3.35 0.38
C GLY A 103 -6.07 3.82 -0.37
N GLY A 104 -5.90 4.53 -1.49
CA GLY A 104 -7.01 5.15 -2.19
C GLY A 104 -6.78 5.43 -3.67
N VAL A 105 -7.57 6.36 -4.20
CA VAL A 105 -7.52 6.82 -5.60
C VAL A 105 -7.46 8.34 -5.65
N ASP A 106 -7.17 8.89 -6.82
CA ASP A 106 -7.32 10.31 -7.13
C ASP A 106 -7.78 10.50 -8.59
N ASP A 107 -7.90 11.76 -9.04
CA ASP A 107 -8.36 12.08 -10.39
C ASP A 107 -7.34 11.71 -11.49
N GLU A 108 -6.06 11.63 -11.15
CA GLU A 108 -4.93 11.40 -12.07
C GLU A 108 -4.62 9.92 -12.26
N LEU A 109 -4.90 9.10 -11.24
CA LEU A 109 -4.63 7.68 -11.23
C LEU A 109 -5.41 6.97 -12.34
N THR A 110 -4.72 6.03 -13.00
CA THR A 110 -5.30 5.11 -13.97
C THR A 110 -4.84 3.68 -13.71
N MET A 111 -5.67 2.71 -14.11
CA MET A 111 -5.30 1.30 -14.04
C MET A 111 -4.12 0.93 -14.94
N GLU A 112 -3.88 1.68 -16.02
CA GLU A 112 -2.72 1.47 -16.90
C GLU A 112 -1.42 1.84 -16.19
N GLN A 113 -1.39 2.99 -15.50
CA GLN A 113 -0.25 3.39 -14.68
C GLN A 113 0.06 2.36 -13.59
N LEU A 114 -0.96 1.87 -12.86
CA LEU A 114 -0.76 0.85 -11.82
C LEU A 114 -0.22 -0.47 -12.37
N ARG A 115 -0.62 -0.87 -13.58
CA ARG A 115 -0.10 -2.08 -14.24
C ARG A 115 1.31 -1.90 -14.78
N GLY A 116 1.61 -0.72 -15.32
CA GLY A 116 2.87 -0.42 -16.01
C GLY A 116 4.00 0.04 -15.09
N VAL A 117 3.69 0.50 -13.88
CA VAL A 117 4.72 1.00 -12.96
C VAL A 117 5.65 -0.11 -12.47
N ALA A 118 6.95 0.17 -12.49
CA ALA A 118 7.99 -0.70 -11.93
C ALA A 118 7.92 -0.71 -10.39
N ARG A 119 6.85 -1.31 -9.83
CA ARG A 119 6.53 -1.25 -8.39
C ARG A 119 7.64 -1.70 -7.44
N HIS A 120 8.58 -2.49 -7.93
CA HIS A 120 9.74 -2.98 -7.18
C HIS A 120 10.86 -1.95 -7.02
N GLU A 121 10.81 -0.86 -7.77
CA GLU A 121 11.73 0.28 -7.66
C GLU A 121 11.14 1.41 -6.80
N TYR A 122 9.91 1.23 -6.29
CA TYR A 122 9.25 2.22 -5.46
C TYR A 122 10.02 2.44 -4.15
N VAL A 123 10.33 3.70 -3.89
CA VAL A 123 10.89 4.16 -2.62
C VAL A 123 10.17 5.45 -2.27
N MET A 124 9.70 5.57 -1.02
CA MET A 124 9.05 6.81 -0.60
C MET A 124 10.06 7.96 -0.57
N CYS A 125 9.83 8.98 -1.39
CA CYS A 125 10.64 10.21 -1.41
C CYS A 125 10.16 11.19 -0.33
N THR A 126 10.55 10.98 0.93
CA THR A 126 10.25 11.93 2.04
C THR A 126 10.95 13.29 1.88
N ALA A 127 12.04 13.36 1.12
CA ALA A 127 12.83 14.57 0.92
C ALA A 127 12.13 15.68 0.11
N ALA A 128 11.07 15.38 -0.63
CA ALA A 128 10.27 16.40 -1.31
C ALA A 128 9.46 17.28 -0.33
N MET A 129 9.41 16.91 0.96
CA MET A 129 8.71 17.62 2.03
C MET A 129 9.61 18.59 2.82
N ALA A 130 10.94 18.60 2.57
CA ALA A 130 11.83 19.56 3.21
C ALA A 130 11.63 20.94 2.56
N GLY A 131 11.11 21.89 3.35
CA GLY A 131 10.66 23.21 2.91
C GLY A 131 11.67 24.03 2.09
N ALA A 132 11.15 25.07 1.43
CA ALA A 132 11.86 25.99 0.54
C ALA A 132 12.93 26.84 1.28
N GLY A 133 14.05 26.22 1.65
CA GLY A 133 15.28 26.92 2.02
C GLY A 133 16.16 27.22 0.79
N PHE A 134 17.25 27.97 1.00
CA PHE A 134 18.22 28.29 -0.05
C PHE A 134 18.80 27.01 -0.68
N VAL A 135 18.42 26.73 -1.93
CA VAL A 135 18.86 25.54 -2.68
C VAL A 135 20.16 25.87 -3.41
N HIS A 136 21.27 25.30 -2.97
CA HIS A 136 22.55 25.38 -3.67
C HIS A 136 22.40 24.84 -5.12
N PRO A 137 23.10 25.39 -6.15
CA PRO A 137 22.93 24.97 -7.55
C PRO A 137 23.07 23.46 -7.80
N THR A 138 23.95 22.77 -7.06
CA THR A 138 24.10 21.30 -7.13
C THR A 138 22.89 20.54 -6.60
N MET A 139 22.10 21.14 -5.71
CA MET A 139 20.86 20.57 -5.18
C MET A 139 19.68 20.72 -6.14
N ARG A 140 19.71 21.69 -7.08
CA ARG A 140 18.63 21.87 -8.07
C ARG A 140 18.48 20.66 -8.99
N ALA A 141 19.60 20.12 -9.50
CA ALA A 141 19.59 18.93 -10.35
C ALA A 141 19.04 17.71 -9.60
N LYS A 142 19.51 17.50 -8.36
CA LYS A 142 19.03 16.44 -7.47
C LYS A 142 17.54 16.58 -7.15
N MET A 143 17.05 17.81 -6.95
CA MET A 143 15.62 18.07 -6.74
C MET A 143 14.78 17.80 -7.98
N ALA A 144 15.28 18.15 -9.18
CA ALA A 144 14.59 17.83 -10.43
C ALA A 144 14.46 16.33 -10.62
N GLU A 145 15.53 15.56 -10.36
CA GLU A 145 15.51 14.10 -10.40
C GLU A 145 14.55 13.50 -9.36
N MET A 146 14.57 13.99 -8.11
CA MET A 146 13.62 13.57 -7.08
C MET A 146 12.17 13.87 -7.46
N LYS A 147 11.91 15.03 -8.07
CA LYS A 147 10.57 15.40 -8.55
C LYS A 147 10.10 14.50 -9.68
N GLN A 148 10.99 14.18 -10.62
CA GLN A 148 10.70 13.24 -11.71
C GLN A 148 10.40 11.85 -11.17
N ARG A 149 11.19 11.37 -10.21
CA ARG A 149 10.96 10.08 -9.54
C ARG A 149 9.64 10.07 -8.77
N ALA A 150 9.35 11.13 -8.02
CA ALA A 150 8.08 11.26 -7.30
C ALA A 150 6.88 11.24 -8.24
N ALA A 151 6.97 11.90 -9.40
CA ALA A 151 5.93 11.86 -10.43
C ALA A 151 5.79 10.46 -11.06
N GLN A 152 6.90 9.79 -11.37
CA GLN A 152 6.92 8.43 -11.92
C GLN A 152 6.21 7.43 -10.99
N PHE A 153 6.39 7.58 -9.68
CA PHE A 153 5.85 6.68 -8.67
C PHE A 153 4.60 7.21 -7.95
N GLN A 154 4.05 8.33 -8.41
CA GLN A 154 2.78 8.87 -7.91
C GLN A 154 1.69 7.79 -7.86
N PRO A 155 1.52 6.90 -8.87
CA PRO A 155 0.48 5.88 -8.82
C PRO A 155 0.60 4.93 -7.64
N VAL A 156 1.84 4.56 -7.27
CA VAL A 156 2.11 3.69 -6.12
C VAL A 156 1.83 4.44 -4.82
N THR A 157 2.28 5.69 -4.73
CA THR A 157 2.00 6.55 -3.57
C THR A 157 0.49 6.72 -3.37
N THR A 158 -0.27 7.03 -4.43
CA THR A 158 -1.72 7.19 -4.34
C THR A 158 -2.41 5.89 -3.86
N ALA A 159 -2.04 4.75 -4.44
CA ALA A 159 -2.64 3.46 -4.10
C ALA A 159 -2.29 2.95 -2.70
N LEU A 160 -1.20 3.40 -2.08
CA LEU A 160 -0.77 2.96 -0.74
C LEU A 160 -1.06 3.98 0.38
N TRP A 161 -1.18 5.27 0.09
CA TRP A 161 -1.19 6.32 1.14
C TRP A 161 -2.40 7.26 1.13
N SER A 162 -3.26 7.17 0.12
CA SER A 162 -4.41 8.07 0.04
C SER A 162 -5.53 7.64 0.99
N ASP A 163 -6.24 8.63 1.53
CA ASP A 163 -7.37 8.44 2.46
C ASP A 163 -8.65 9.09 1.92
N PRO A 164 -9.84 8.52 2.19
CA PRO A 164 -11.10 9.15 1.85
C PRO A 164 -11.35 10.41 2.70
N MET A 165 -12.10 11.37 2.15
CA MET A 165 -12.67 12.49 2.89
C MET A 165 -14.14 12.70 2.54
N ARG A 166 -14.92 13.25 3.48
CA ARG A 166 -16.37 13.49 3.27
C ARG A 166 -16.66 14.57 2.23
N ARG A 167 -15.74 15.52 2.05
CA ARG A 167 -15.92 16.65 1.14
C ARG A 167 -15.55 16.26 -0.29
N ALA A 168 -16.25 16.81 -1.27
CA ALA A 168 -15.88 16.66 -2.67
C ALA A 168 -14.49 17.24 -3.01
N GLY A 169 -13.86 16.66 -4.03
CA GLY A 169 -12.57 17.06 -4.59
C GLY A 169 -11.39 16.21 -4.10
N VAL A 170 -10.19 16.67 -4.42
CA VAL A 170 -8.92 16.05 -4.02
C VAL A 170 -7.99 17.10 -3.42
N VAL A 171 -7.34 16.78 -2.30
CA VAL A 171 -6.33 17.65 -1.67
C VAL A 171 -5.13 16.83 -1.18
N PRO A 172 -3.94 17.41 -1.01
CA PRO A 172 -2.80 16.69 -0.46
C PRO A 172 -3.06 16.15 0.96
N ASN A 173 -2.65 14.91 1.23
CA ASN A 173 -2.77 14.32 2.56
C ASN A 173 -1.60 14.75 3.46
N LYS A 174 -1.80 15.88 4.15
CA LYS A 174 -0.79 16.45 5.04
C LYS A 174 -0.54 15.61 6.29
N GLU A 175 -1.53 14.85 6.75
CA GLU A 175 -1.40 14.02 7.95
C GLU A 175 -0.50 12.82 7.70
N ARG A 176 -0.62 12.19 6.53
CA ARG A 176 0.27 11.10 6.11
C ARG A 176 1.62 11.58 5.60
N GLY A 177 1.69 12.83 5.09
CA GLY A 177 2.87 13.34 4.40
C GLY A 177 3.12 12.69 3.03
N ALA A 178 2.14 11.95 2.51
CA ALA A 178 2.15 11.27 1.21
C ALA A 178 0.71 10.97 0.77
N GLY A 179 0.49 10.84 -0.54
CA GLY A 179 -0.84 10.58 -1.09
C GLY A 179 -1.79 11.78 -1.00
N SER A 180 -3.07 11.51 -1.22
CA SER A 180 -4.12 12.52 -1.29
C SER A 180 -5.31 12.17 -0.40
N LEU A 181 -6.04 13.18 0.05
CA LEU A 181 -7.40 13.02 0.53
C LEU A 181 -8.35 13.11 -0.67
N PHE A 182 -9.23 12.12 -0.86
CA PHE A 182 -10.15 12.06 -2.00
C PHE A 182 -11.61 12.00 -1.57
N GLY A 183 -12.45 12.80 -2.24
CA GLY A 183 -13.88 12.88 -1.98
C GLY A 183 -14.71 11.77 -2.67
N PRO A 184 -16.00 11.68 -2.33
CA PRO A 184 -16.94 10.76 -2.97
C PRO A 184 -17.02 10.94 -4.49
N ASP A 185 -16.97 12.17 -4.97
CA ASP A 185 -17.03 12.51 -6.39
C ASP A 185 -15.80 12.01 -7.16
N VAL A 186 -14.62 12.00 -6.52
CA VAL A 186 -13.38 11.47 -7.10
C VAL A 186 -13.48 9.95 -7.22
N ALA A 187 -13.93 9.28 -6.16
CA ALA A 187 -14.14 7.83 -6.17
C ALA A 187 -15.17 7.42 -7.23
N GLU A 188 -16.30 8.11 -7.31
CA GLU A 188 -17.35 7.83 -8.29
C GLU A 188 -16.84 8.01 -9.74
N ARG A 189 -16.13 9.11 -10.02
CA ARG A 189 -15.53 9.35 -11.34
C ARG A 189 -14.53 8.25 -11.70
N PHE A 190 -13.67 7.86 -10.77
CA PHE A 190 -12.68 6.82 -10.98
C PHE A 190 -13.35 5.46 -11.29
N LEU A 191 -14.33 5.06 -10.47
CA LEU A 191 -15.06 3.81 -10.64
C LEU A 191 -15.78 3.79 -12.00
N LYS A 192 -16.49 4.86 -12.34
CA LYS A 192 -17.19 5.01 -13.63
C LYS A 192 -16.23 4.95 -14.82
N ARG A 193 -15.10 5.65 -14.75
CA ARG A 193 -14.07 5.68 -15.81
C ARG A 193 -13.53 4.29 -16.12
N HIS A 194 -13.40 3.44 -15.09
CA HIS A 194 -12.79 2.12 -15.21
C HIS A 194 -13.80 0.95 -15.21
N GLY A 195 -15.11 1.23 -15.13
CA GLY A 195 -16.16 0.22 -15.16
C GLY A 195 -16.27 -0.60 -13.87
N PHE A 196 -15.78 -0.07 -12.75
CA PHE A 196 -15.90 -0.67 -11.43
C PHE A 196 -17.20 -0.24 -10.73
N GLU A 197 -17.67 -1.06 -9.80
CA GLU A 197 -18.88 -0.84 -9.01
C GLU A 197 -18.56 -0.56 -7.54
N LEU A 198 -17.38 -0.99 -7.06
CA LEU A 198 -16.98 -0.82 -5.67
C LEU A 198 -15.46 -0.64 -5.55
N LEU A 199 -15.07 0.28 -4.67
CA LEU A 199 -13.71 0.41 -4.17
C LEU A 199 -13.68 -0.14 -2.74
N ILE A 200 -12.89 -1.19 -2.50
CA ILE A 200 -12.56 -1.69 -1.17
C ILE A 200 -11.15 -1.24 -0.83
N ARG A 201 -10.97 -0.71 0.38
CA ARG A 201 -9.67 -0.28 0.88
C ARG A 201 -9.41 -0.67 2.33
N SER A 202 -8.21 -0.36 2.81
CA SER A 202 -7.77 -0.59 4.19
C SER A 202 -7.13 0.67 4.76
N HIS A 203 -5.93 0.62 5.36
CA HIS A 203 -5.11 1.78 5.75
C HIS A 203 -5.62 2.69 6.90
N GLU A 204 -6.93 2.83 7.13
CA GLU A 204 -7.49 3.54 8.30
C GLU A 204 -8.08 2.60 9.35
N GLN A 205 -7.76 2.87 10.62
CA GLN A 205 -8.41 2.20 11.74
C GLN A 205 -9.85 2.70 11.87
N VAL A 206 -10.79 1.75 11.97
CA VAL A 206 -12.20 2.02 12.22
C VAL A 206 -12.70 1.15 13.36
N PHE A 207 -13.63 1.67 14.16
CA PHE A 207 -14.04 1.02 15.42
C PHE A 207 -14.66 -0.37 15.21
N ASP A 208 -15.59 -0.50 14.26
CA ASP A 208 -16.30 -1.75 13.96
C ASP A 208 -15.54 -2.68 13.00
N GLY A 209 -14.29 -2.36 12.65
CA GLY A 209 -13.49 -3.10 11.67
C GLY A 209 -13.87 -2.87 10.20
N VAL A 210 -15.01 -2.23 9.91
CA VAL A 210 -15.42 -1.79 8.57
C VAL A 210 -16.17 -0.46 8.65
N ALA A 211 -16.07 0.38 7.62
CA ALA A 211 -16.82 1.62 7.51
C ALA A 211 -17.22 1.91 6.05
N TRP A 212 -18.33 2.62 5.89
CA TRP A 212 -18.81 3.17 4.61
C TRP A 212 -18.75 4.70 4.70
N PRO A 213 -17.63 5.33 4.31
CA PRO A 213 -17.44 6.77 4.49
C PRO A 213 -18.39 7.60 3.60
N PHE A 214 -18.78 7.05 2.46
CA PHE A 214 -19.75 7.57 1.49
C PHE A 214 -20.13 6.48 0.49
#